data_AF-A0A661KJC6-F1
#
_entry.id   AF-A0A661KJC6-F1
#
_cell.length_a   1.000
_cell.length_b   1.000
_cell.length_c   1.000
_cell.angle_alpha   90.00
_cell.angle_beta   90.00
_cell.angle_gamma   90.00
#
_symmetry.space_group_name_H-M   'P 1'
#
loop_
_entity.id
_entity.type
_entity.pdbx_description
1 polymer ?
#
loop_
_entity_poly.entity_id
_entity_poly.type
_entity_poly.pdbx_seq_one_letter_code
_entity_poly.pdbx_strand_id
1 'polypeptide(L)'
;KDLVSKFRTRIELRQIGVRQEASMIGGIGPCGRPLCCATFLKDFTPVTIKMAKIQDIPLNPNKISGACGRLMCCLAFEYDFYEESKGDLPEVGKKVKTIYGVGKILRYNILRDTLTVVFDSGESMEIKIEDVKEVNENEGKR
;
A
#
# COMPACT_ATOMS: atom_id res chain seq x y z
N LYS A 1 34.81 27.76 -1.03
CA LYS A 1 35.28 29.17 -0.97
C LYS A 1 35.35 29.81 -2.36
N ASP A 2 35.67 29.06 -3.43
CA ASP A 2 35.79 29.61 -4.79
C ASP A 2 34.50 30.19 -5.38
N LEU A 3 33.33 29.57 -5.13
CA LEU A 3 32.06 30.07 -5.64
C LEU A 3 31.73 31.49 -5.11
N VAL A 4 31.97 31.74 -3.82
CA VAL A 4 31.72 33.05 -3.20
C VAL A 4 32.64 34.12 -3.79
N SER A 5 33.92 33.76 -4.00
CA SER A 5 34.90 34.66 -4.62
C SER A 5 34.52 35.01 -6.07
N LYS A 6 34.02 34.04 -6.83
CA LYS A 6 33.62 34.22 -8.24
C LYS A 6 32.35 35.03 -8.41
N PHE A 7 31.32 34.79 -7.60
CA PHE A 7 29.98 35.37 -7.80
C PHE A 7 29.67 36.56 -6.89
N ARG A 8 30.58 36.93 -5.97
CA ARG A 8 30.48 38.11 -5.07
C ARG A 8 29.13 38.25 -4.37
N THR A 9 28.51 37.12 -4.05
CA THR A 9 27.20 36.99 -3.41
C THR A 9 27.30 35.95 -2.31
N ARG A 10 26.46 36.07 -1.28
CA ARG A 10 26.35 35.06 -0.23
C ARG A 10 25.81 33.76 -0.84
N ILE A 11 26.63 32.72 -0.88
CA ILE A 11 26.25 31.39 -1.36
C ILE A 11 26.22 30.45 -0.15
N GLU A 12 25.04 29.87 0.11
CA GLU A 12 24.88 28.76 1.05
C GLU A 12 24.72 27.45 0.27
N LEU A 13 25.63 26.51 0.55
CA LEU A 13 25.52 25.16 0.03
C LEU A 13 24.76 24.32 1.06
N ARG A 14 23.72 23.62 0.60
CA ARG A 14 22.96 22.68 1.43
C ARG A 14 23.01 21.31 0.78
N GLN A 15 23.36 20.30 1.57
CA GLN A 15 23.21 18.92 1.13
C GLN A 15 21.74 18.55 1.17
N ILE A 16 21.22 18.03 0.07
CA ILE A 16 19.84 17.55 -0.05
C ILE A 16 19.86 16.03 -0.25
N GLY A 17 18.88 15.35 0.33
CA GLY A 17 18.70 13.91 0.10
C GLY A 17 18.08 13.63 -1.27
N VAL A 18 18.33 12.43 -1.81
CA VAL A 18 17.81 12.00 -3.14
C VAL A 18 16.29 12.14 -3.28
N ARG A 19 15.52 11.95 -2.20
CA ARG A 19 14.06 12.14 -2.22
C ARG A 19 13.67 13.62 -2.27
N GLN A 20 14.42 14.48 -1.59
CA GLN A 20 14.19 15.93 -1.63
C GLN A 20 14.52 16.49 -3.01
N GLU A 21 15.62 16.02 -3.62
CA GLU A 21 15.96 16.32 -5.01
C GLU A 21 14.82 15.92 -5.96
N ALA A 22 14.35 14.67 -5.89
CA ALA A 22 13.20 14.23 -6.69
C ALA A 22 11.91 15.04 -6.42
N SER A 23 11.70 15.49 -5.18
CA SER A 23 10.59 16.37 -4.83
C SER A 23 10.71 17.77 -5.44
N MET A 24 11.93 18.31 -5.56
CA MET A 24 12.19 19.64 -6.14
C MET A 24 12.06 19.62 -7.66
N ILE A 25 12.57 18.56 -8.30
CA ILE A 25 12.44 18.34 -9.74
C ILE A 25 10.98 18.02 -10.11
N GLY A 26 10.31 17.24 -9.26
CA GLY A 26 8.98 16.72 -9.54
C GLY A 26 9.02 15.53 -10.52
N GLY A 27 7.89 15.30 -11.20
CA GLY A 27 7.73 14.21 -12.16
C GLY A 27 6.49 13.37 -11.91
N ILE A 28 6.41 12.24 -12.61
CA ILE A 28 5.27 11.32 -12.57
C ILE A 28 5.72 9.99 -11.96
N GLY A 29 4.95 9.48 -11.00
CA GLY A 29 5.18 8.19 -10.39
C GLY A 29 4.68 7.03 -11.27
N PRO A 30 5.00 5.77 -10.91
CA PRO A 30 4.54 4.60 -11.66
C PRO A 30 3.01 4.44 -11.69
N CYS A 31 2.29 5.12 -10.80
CA CYS A 31 0.83 5.21 -10.79
C CYS A 31 0.24 6.24 -11.78
N GLY A 32 1.07 6.93 -12.57
CA GLY A 32 0.65 7.95 -13.53
C GLY A 32 0.28 9.31 -12.92
N ARG A 33 0.42 9.47 -11.59
CA ARG A 33 0.17 10.73 -10.87
C ARG A 33 1.48 11.48 -10.59
N PRO A 34 1.43 12.80 -10.35
CA PRO A 34 2.60 13.54 -9.87
C PRO A 34 3.20 12.92 -8.61
N LEU A 35 4.51 13.04 -8.42
CA LEU A 35 5.19 12.46 -7.24
C LEU A 35 4.54 12.95 -5.94
N CYS A 36 4.20 12.02 -5.04
CA CYS A 36 3.59 12.34 -3.75
C CYS A 36 4.47 13.29 -2.93
N CYS A 37 5.80 13.12 -2.98
CA CYS A 37 6.75 14.01 -2.30
C CYS A 37 6.76 15.44 -2.87
N ALA A 38 6.57 15.59 -4.17
CA ALA A 38 6.47 16.88 -4.84
C ALA A 38 5.13 17.59 -4.56
N THR A 39 4.07 16.83 -4.23
CA THR A 39 2.72 17.34 -4.02
C THR A 39 2.39 17.52 -2.54
N PHE A 40 1.82 16.50 -1.89
CA PHE A 40 1.23 16.62 -0.56
C PHE A 40 2.08 16.00 0.57
N LEU A 41 2.98 15.05 0.28
CA LEU A 41 3.82 14.40 1.29
C LEU A 41 5.15 15.14 1.47
N LYS A 42 5.18 16.15 2.35
CA LYS A 42 6.42 16.91 2.66
C LYS A 42 7.25 16.30 3.78
N ASP A 43 6.58 15.62 4.72
CA ASP A 43 7.23 14.93 5.82
C ASP A 43 7.41 13.44 5.49
N PHE A 44 8.66 12.99 5.55
CA PHE A 44 9.01 11.64 5.15
C PHE A 44 9.17 10.74 6.36
N THR A 45 8.21 9.84 6.55
CA THR A 45 8.38 8.71 7.46
C THR A 45 9.30 7.65 6.81
N PRO A 46 10.09 6.91 7.63
CA PRO A 46 10.82 5.75 7.15
C PRO A 46 9.86 4.72 6.57
N VAL A 47 10.13 4.29 5.34
CA VAL A 47 9.33 3.27 4.66
C VAL A 47 9.98 1.91 4.86
N THR A 48 9.20 0.88 5.17
CA THR A 48 9.69 -0.48 5.39
C THR A 48 9.09 -1.47 4.39
N ILE A 49 9.75 -2.62 4.21
CA ILE A 49 9.25 -3.70 3.35
C ILE A 49 7.93 -4.30 3.91
N LYS A 50 7.70 -4.22 5.23
CA LYS A 50 6.45 -4.66 5.87
C LYS A 50 5.24 -3.93 5.26
N MET A 51 5.37 -2.64 4.99
CA MET A 51 4.30 -1.81 4.42
C MET A 51 3.88 -2.33 3.03
N ALA A 52 4.85 -2.66 2.17
CA ALA A 52 4.57 -3.24 0.85
C ALA A 52 3.89 -4.62 0.94
N LYS A 53 4.29 -5.45 1.92
CA LYS A 53 3.67 -6.76 2.16
C LYS A 53 2.21 -6.65 2.60
N ILE A 54 1.90 -5.73 3.51
CA ILE A 54 0.52 -5.51 3.98
C ILE A 54 -0.40 -5.04 2.84
N GLN A 55 0.13 -4.26 1.90
CA GLN A 55 -0.60 -3.79 0.72
C GLN A 55 -0.65 -4.82 -0.44
N ASP A 56 -0.17 -6.06 -0.23
CA ASP A 56 -0.09 -7.11 -1.24
C ASP A 56 0.67 -6.70 -2.52
N ILE A 57 1.65 -5.79 -2.39
CA ILE A 57 2.47 -5.32 -3.51
C ILE A 57 3.65 -6.30 -3.71
N PRO A 58 3.91 -6.76 -4.95
CA PRO A 58 5.06 -7.61 -5.24
C PRO A 58 6.38 -6.95 -4.83
N LEU A 59 7.25 -7.69 -4.13
CA LEU A 59 8.54 -7.21 -3.61
C LEU A 59 9.63 -7.01 -4.68
N ASN A 60 9.24 -6.82 -5.94
CA ASN A 60 10.17 -6.48 -7.01
C ASN A 60 10.61 -5.01 -6.85
N PRO A 61 11.92 -4.69 -6.87
CA PRO A 61 12.42 -3.32 -6.78
C PRO A 61 11.71 -2.33 -7.72
N ASN A 62 11.35 -2.74 -8.94
CA ASN A 62 10.67 -1.89 -9.91
C ASN A 62 9.23 -1.53 -9.51
N LYS A 63 8.60 -2.31 -8.63
CA LYS A 63 7.22 -2.11 -8.17
C LYS A 63 7.14 -1.36 -6.83
N ILE A 64 8.18 -1.43 -6.00
CA ILE A 64 8.19 -0.81 -4.66
C ILE A 64 9.06 0.45 -4.57
N SER A 65 9.91 0.73 -5.57
CA SER A 65 10.81 1.90 -5.58
C SER A 65 10.17 3.08 -6.30
N GLY A 66 10.33 4.27 -5.73
CA GLY A 66 9.95 5.53 -6.36
C GLY A 66 11.05 6.08 -7.27
N ALA A 67 10.75 7.18 -7.97
CA ALA A 67 11.68 7.85 -8.89
C ALA A 67 13.01 8.27 -8.24
N CYS A 68 13.02 8.49 -6.93
CA CYS A 68 14.24 8.79 -6.15
C CYS A 68 15.14 7.58 -5.84
N GLY A 69 14.82 6.37 -6.32
CA GLY A 69 15.58 5.15 -6.08
C GLY A 69 15.41 4.54 -4.68
N ARG A 70 14.56 5.11 -3.83
CA ARG A 70 14.16 4.55 -2.52
C ARG A 70 12.73 4.02 -2.58
N LEU A 71 12.31 3.28 -1.55
CA LEU A 71 10.93 2.83 -1.41
C LEU A 71 9.92 3.98 -1.57
N MET A 72 8.76 3.70 -2.17
CA MET A 72 7.74 4.71 -2.43
C MET A 72 7.16 5.28 -1.11
N CYS A 73 7.00 6.61 -1.04
CA CYS A 73 6.43 7.27 0.13
C CYS A 73 4.93 7.01 0.31
N CYS A 74 4.20 6.68 -0.76
CA CYS A 74 2.80 6.30 -0.68
C CYS A 74 2.57 5.02 0.13
N LEU A 75 3.56 4.10 0.17
CA LEU A 75 3.47 2.88 0.98
C LEU A 75 3.28 3.19 2.46
N ALA A 76 3.96 4.21 2.98
CA ALA A 76 3.79 4.62 4.37
C ALA A 76 2.51 5.43 4.56
N PHE A 77 2.14 6.26 3.59
CA PHE A 77 0.90 7.05 3.65
C PHE A 77 -0.36 6.18 3.69
N GLU A 78 -0.39 5.10 2.91
CA GLU A 78 -1.54 4.18 2.83
C GLU A 78 -1.50 3.10 3.91
N TYR A 79 -0.41 2.99 4.68
CA TYR A 79 -0.18 1.87 5.58
C TYR A 79 -1.29 1.70 6.63
N ASP A 80 -1.62 2.77 7.36
CA ASP A 80 -2.56 2.72 8.47
C ASP A 80 -3.94 2.25 8.00
N PHE A 81 -4.40 2.78 6.86
CA PHE A 81 -5.66 2.36 6.24
C PHE A 81 -5.66 0.86 5.91
N TYR A 82 -4.58 0.33 5.33
CA TYR A 82 -4.52 -1.10 5.02
C TYR A 82 -4.38 -1.99 6.27
N GLU A 83 -3.70 -1.51 7.32
CA GLU A 83 -3.55 -2.26 8.57
C GLU A 83 -4.90 -2.36 9.31
N GLU A 84 -5.63 -1.25 9.41
CA GLU A 84 -6.97 -1.21 10.00
C GLU A 84 -7.95 -2.09 9.21
N SER A 85 -8.04 -1.90 7.89
CA SER A 85 -8.98 -2.67 7.07
C SER A 85 -8.67 -4.18 7.03
N LYS A 86 -7.42 -4.61 7.21
CA LYS A 86 -7.09 -6.04 7.31
C LYS A 86 -7.34 -6.62 8.71
N GLY A 87 -7.30 -5.81 9.77
CA GLY A 87 -7.48 -6.27 11.15
C GLY A 87 -8.85 -6.91 11.40
N ASP A 88 -9.89 -6.38 10.75
CA ASP A 88 -11.26 -6.84 10.93
C ASP A 88 -11.68 -7.99 9.98
N LEU A 89 -10.75 -8.47 9.13
CA LEU A 89 -11.09 -9.40 8.05
C LEU A 89 -10.76 -10.87 8.34
N PRO A 90 -11.68 -11.82 8.03
CA PRO A 90 -11.38 -13.25 8.06
C PRO A 90 -10.24 -13.59 7.11
N GLU A 91 -9.24 -14.37 7.54
CA GLU A 91 -8.06 -14.75 6.75
C GLU A 91 -8.38 -15.40 5.38
N VAL A 92 -7.56 -15.11 4.37
CA VAL A 92 -7.66 -15.70 3.04
C VAL A 92 -7.57 -17.21 3.16
N GLY A 93 -8.51 -17.90 2.51
CA GLY A 93 -8.61 -19.35 2.54
C GLY A 93 -9.52 -19.91 3.64
N LYS A 94 -10.05 -19.09 4.56
CA LYS A 94 -11.12 -19.54 5.44
C LYS A 94 -12.44 -19.68 4.70
N LYS A 95 -13.29 -20.57 5.21
CA LYS A 95 -14.67 -20.72 4.75
C LYS A 95 -15.55 -19.69 5.44
N VAL A 96 -16.36 -19.00 4.65
CA VAL A 96 -17.31 -18.01 5.13
C VAL A 96 -18.71 -18.30 4.62
N LYS A 97 -19.70 -17.93 5.41
CA LYS A 97 -21.11 -18.04 5.04
C LYS A 97 -21.57 -16.70 4.47
N THR A 98 -22.12 -16.76 3.28
CA THR A 98 -22.66 -15.62 2.56
C THR A 98 -24.14 -15.88 2.25
N ILE A 99 -24.85 -14.86 1.75
CA ILE A 99 -26.24 -15.01 1.31
C ILE A 99 -26.42 -16.02 0.16
N TYR A 100 -25.35 -16.29 -0.60
CA TYR A 100 -25.35 -17.21 -1.74
C TYR A 100 -24.88 -18.63 -1.37
N GLY A 101 -24.48 -18.86 -0.12
CA GLY A 101 -23.97 -20.14 0.35
C GLY A 101 -22.61 -20.03 1.05
N VAL A 102 -22.00 -21.19 1.30
CA VAL A 102 -20.67 -21.28 1.91
C VAL A 102 -19.61 -21.27 0.80
N GLY A 103 -18.58 -20.45 0.98
CA GLY A 103 -17.47 -20.38 0.04
C GLY A 103 -16.16 -20.05 0.73
N LYS A 104 -15.06 -20.18 -0.01
CA LYS A 104 -13.70 -19.91 0.45
C LYS A 104 -13.24 -18.53 -0.01
N ILE A 105 -12.65 -17.75 0.88
CA ILE A 105 -12.08 -16.44 0.53
C ILE A 105 -10.85 -16.65 -0.35
N LEU A 106 -10.84 -16.03 -1.53
CA LEU A 106 -9.71 -16.04 -2.46
C LEU A 106 -8.80 -14.81 -2.29
N ARG A 107 -9.40 -13.61 -2.19
CA ARG A 107 -8.68 -12.34 -2.04
C ARG A 107 -9.59 -11.23 -1.50
N TYR A 108 -8.96 -10.20 -0.96
CA TYR A 108 -9.62 -8.95 -0.56
C TYR A 108 -9.50 -7.90 -1.65
N ASN A 109 -10.50 -7.03 -1.71
CA ASN A 109 -10.44 -5.75 -2.38
C ASN A 109 -10.65 -4.65 -1.34
N ILE A 110 -9.56 -4.23 -0.71
CA ILE A 110 -9.54 -3.30 0.42
C ILE A 110 -10.09 -1.92 0.04
N LEU A 111 -9.89 -1.50 -1.22
CA LEU A 111 -10.40 -0.20 -1.69
C LEU A 111 -11.92 -0.17 -1.92
N ARG A 112 -12.54 -1.35 -2.09
CA ARG A 112 -13.98 -1.49 -2.35
C ARG A 112 -14.73 -2.12 -1.19
N ASP A 113 -14.04 -2.45 -0.11
CA ASP A 113 -14.59 -3.21 1.02
C ASP A 113 -15.32 -4.49 0.57
N THR A 114 -14.72 -5.21 -0.40
CA THR A 114 -15.27 -6.49 -0.91
C THR A 114 -14.29 -7.65 -0.80
N LEU A 115 -14.86 -8.85 -0.75
CA LEU A 115 -14.21 -10.15 -0.71
C LEU A 115 -14.54 -10.91 -1.99
N THR A 116 -13.52 -11.47 -2.66
CA THR A 116 -13.77 -12.48 -3.70
C THR A 116 -13.91 -13.84 -3.03
N VAL A 117 -15.10 -14.43 -3.09
CA VAL A 117 -15.42 -15.75 -2.51
C VAL A 117 -15.63 -16.76 -3.64
N VAL A 118 -14.99 -17.91 -3.54
CA VAL A 118 -15.16 -19.05 -4.46
C VAL A 118 -16.07 -20.08 -3.79
N PHE A 119 -17.17 -20.43 -4.45
CA PHE A 119 -18.13 -21.42 -3.97
C PHE A 119 -17.74 -22.83 -4.42
N ASP A 120 -18.34 -23.85 -3.80
CA ASP A 120 -18.11 -25.25 -4.17
C ASP A 120 -18.54 -25.57 -5.62
N SER A 121 -19.40 -24.73 -6.22
CA SER A 121 -19.76 -24.78 -7.65
C SER A 121 -18.64 -24.38 -8.60
N GLY A 122 -17.54 -23.81 -8.09
CA GLY A 122 -16.44 -23.26 -8.89
C GLY A 122 -16.64 -21.80 -9.32
N GLU A 123 -17.81 -21.22 -9.06
CA GLU A 123 -18.07 -19.81 -9.35
C GLU A 123 -17.43 -18.89 -8.30
N SER A 124 -16.92 -17.74 -8.75
CA SER A 124 -16.37 -16.71 -7.86
C SER A 124 -17.23 -15.45 -7.90
N MET A 125 -17.62 -14.93 -6.74
CA MET A 125 -18.35 -13.66 -6.63
C MET A 125 -17.65 -12.65 -5.72
N GLU A 126 -17.79 -11.37 -6.03
CA GLU A 126 -17.42 -10.27 -5.14
C GLU A 126 -18.59 -9.97 -4.20
N ILE A 127 -18.34 -10.02 -2.89
CA ILE A 127 -19.33 -9.82 -1.84
C ILE A 127 -18.81 -8.76 -0.88
N LYS A 128 -19.68 -7.87 -0.37
CA LYS A 128 -19.27 -6.86 0.61
C LYS A 128 -18.90 -7.52 1.92
N ILE A 129 -17.92 -6.95 2.62
CA ILE A 129 -17.43 -7.48 3.91
C ILE A 129 -18.57 -7.61 4.94
N GLU A 130 -19.49 -6.65 4.98
CA GLU A 130 -20.64 -6.62 5.89
C GLU A 130 -21.60 -7.81 5.71
N ASP A 131 -21.68 -8.38 4.51
CA ASP A 131 -22.60 -9.48 4.17
C ASP A 131 -22.00 -10.87 4.46
N VAL A 132 -20.78 -10.90 5.00
CA VAL A 132 -20.03 -12.14 5.25
C VAL A 132 -20.06 -12.47 6.75
N LYS A 133 -20.48 -13.69 7.07
CA LYS A 133 -20.40 -14.23 8.44
C LYS A 133 -19.36 -15.33 8.50
N GLU A 134 -18.42 -15.24 9.44
CA GLU A 134 -17.45 -16.30 9.68
C GLU A 134 -18.15 -17.60 10.06
N VAL A 135 -17.72 -18.70 9.46
CA VAL A 135 -18.10 -20.04 9.92
C VAL A 135 -17.09 -20.45 10.98
N ASN A 136 -17.46 -20.29 12.26
CA ASN A 136 -16.61 -20.75 13.35
C ASN A 136 -16.52 -22.29 13.32
N GLU A 137 -15.37 -22.84 12.92
CA GLU A 137 -15.04 -24.27 13.04
C GLU A 137 -14.71 -24.69 14.51
N ASN A 138 -15.41 -24.13 15.50
CA ASN A 138 -15.22 -24.45 16.92
C ASN A 138 -16.41 -25.23 17.54
N GLU A 139 -17.02 -26.16 16.79
CA GLU A 139 -17.98 -27.15 17.33
C GLU A 139 -17.60 -28.61 17.02
N GLY A 140 -16.32 -28.93 16.81
CA GLY A 140 -15.89 -30.25 16.33
C GLY A 140 -14.73 -30.93 17.04
N LYS A 141 -14.39 -30.56 18.28
CA LYS A 141 -13.48 -31.34 19.14
C LYS A 141 -14.10 -31.60 20.50
N ARG A 142 -14.94 -32.63 20.57
CA ARG A 142 -15.20 -33.41 21.78
C ARG A 142 -15.18 -34.87 21.41
#